data_AF-A0A0F9QR26-F1
#
_entry.id   AF-A0A0F9QR26-F1
#
_cell.length_a   1.000
_cell.length_b   1.000
_cell.length_c   1.000
_cell.angle_alpha   90.00
_cell.angle_beta   90.00
_cell.angle_gamma   90.00
#
_symmetry.space_group_name_H-M   'P 1'
#
loop_
_entity.id
_entity.type
_entity.pdbx_description
1 polymer ?
#
loop_
_entity_poly.entity_id
_entity_poly.type
_entity_poly.pdbx_seq_one_letter_code
_entity_poly.pdbx_strand_id
1 'polypeptide(L)'
;MKISHITMIAGLTLYSLSFFSYAESASPSLVEDCFNEWSSRGWVLGEDRTLASNIAVFKSGIKRVCALRAKLFMSGENISPYIQASMPEIAPYLYSAADEQSLITFIKRIEDRGDTPSFSGTFMRD
;
A
#
# COMPACT_ATOMS: atom_id res chain seq x y z
N MET A 1 -59.16 22.38 36.88
CA MET A 1 -57.99 23.29 36.82
C MET A 1 -56.94 22.61 35.94
N LYS A 2 -56.65 23.13 34.73
CA LYS A 2 -55.66 22.74 33.67
C LYS A 2 -55.74 21.28 33.17
N ILE A 3 -56.14 20.91 31.94
CA ILE A 3 -55.77 21.24 30.53
C ILE A 3 -54.29 20.96 30.17
N SER A 4 -54.13 20.18 29.08
CA SER A 4 -53.01 20.11 28.11
C SER A 4 -51.79 19.24 28.47
N HIS A 5 -51.11 18.48 27.59
CA HIS A 5 -51.06 18.42 26.11
C HIS A 5 -50.69 17.00 25.61
N ILE A 6 -51.16 16.71 24.40
CA ILE A 6 -50.80 15.60 23.49
C ILE A 6 -49.30 15.63 23.14
N THR A 7 -48.66 14.48 22.98
CA THR A 7 -47.47 14.35 22.13
C THR A 7 -47.56 13.07 21.31
N MET A 8 -48.04 13.21 20.07
CA MET A 8 -47.74 12.32 18.96
C MET A 8 -46.40 12.74 18.35
N ILE A 9 -45.44 11.83 18.27
CA ILE A 9 -44.35 11.81 17.29
C ILE A 9 -44.08 10.31 17.06
N ALA A 10 -44.76 9.60 16.16
CA ALA A 10 -44.69 9.66 14.69
C ALA A 10 -43.24 9.73 14.18
N GLY A 11 -42.70 8.58 13.76
CA GLY A 11 -41.49 8.52 12.93
C GLY A 11 -40.24 8.01 13.63
N LEU A 12 -40.23 6.73 14.02
CA LEU A 12 -38.97 5.97 14.10
C LEU A 12 -38.50 5.76 12.66
N THR A 13 -37.82 6.78 12.13
CA THR A 13 -36.99 6.65 10.94
C THR A 13 -35.89 5.64 11.27
N LEU A 14 -36.03 4.44 10.73
CA LEU A 14 -34.96 3.46 10.65
C LEU A 14 -33.88 4.04 9.73
N TYR A 15 -33.06 4.95 10.25
CA TYR A 15 -31.77 5.24 9.63
C TYR A 15 -30.98 3.93 9.72
N SER A 16 -30.99 3.19 8.62
CA SER A 16 -30.00 2.14 8.37
C SER A 16 -28.64 2.81 8.50
N LEU A 17 -28.01 2.64 9.66
CA LEU A 17 -26.58 2.83 9.78
C LEU A 17 -25.96 1.72 8.95
N SER A 18 -25.74 2.02 7.68
CA SER A 18 -24.76 1.31 6.87
C SER A 18 -23.42 1.52 7.55
N PHE A 19 -23.11 0.65 8.52
CA PHE A 19 -21.76 0.44 8.97
C PHE A 19 -21.01 -0.10 7.75
N PHE A 20 -20.46 0.80 6.94
CA PHE A 20 -19.38 0.44 6.05
C PHE A 20 -18.24 0.01 6.95
N SER A 21 -18.13 -1.30 7.15
CA SER A 21 -16.94 -1.93 7.70
C SER A 21 -15.82 -1.66 6.71
N TYR A 22 -15.13 -0.54 6.88
CA TYR A 22 -13.91 -0.20 6.14
C TYR A 22 -12.76 -1.02 6.72
N ALA A 23 -12.85 -2.33 6.56
CA ALA A 23 -11.86 -3.32 6.97
C ALA A 23 -11.86 -4.49 5.98
N GLU A 24 -11.98 -4.20 4.68
CA GLU A 24 -11.78 -5.18 3.61
C GLU A 24 -10.35 -5.02 3.06
N SER A 25 -9.36 -5.10 3.96
CA SER A 25 -8.39 -6.20 4.08
C SER A 25 -7.69 -6.52 2.76
N ALA A 26 -6.45 -6.02 2.61
CA ALA A 26 -5.54 -6.53 1.59
C ALA A 26 -5.49 -8.06 1.70
N SER A 27 -5.69 -8.78 0.60
CA SER A 27 -5.70 -10.24 0.59
C SER A 27 -4.32 -10.72 1.04
N PRO A 28 -4.21 -11.52 2.12
CA PRO A 28 -2.92 -11.97 2.63
C PRO A 28 -2.06 -12.68 1.57
N SER A 29 -2.69 -13.37 0.62
CA SER A 29 -2.02 -14.00 -0.52
C SER A 29 -1.29 -12.99 -1.42
N LEU A 30 -1.96 -11.92 -1.89
CA LEU A 30 -1.30 -10.91 -2.73
C LEU A 30 -0.14 -10.20 -2.03
N VAL A 31 -0.24 -9.98 -0.73
CA VAL A 31 0.85 -9.36 0.05
C VAL A 31 2.07 -10.28 0.08
N GLU A 32 1.84 -11.57 0.34
CA GLU A 32 2.90 -12.58 0.40
C GLU A 32 3.49 -12.85 -1.00
N ASP A 33 2.67 -12.92 -2.03
CA ASP A 33 3.10 -13.09 -3.43
C ASP A 33 3.96 -11.90 -3.88
N CYS A 34 3.53 -10.66 -3.59
CA CYS A 34 4.32 -9.45 -3.85
C CYS A 34 5.65 -9.46 -3.11
N PHE A 35 5.64 -9.87 -1.83
CA PHE A 35 6.86 -9.92 -1.03
C PHE A 35 7.85 -10.97 -1.55
N ASN A 36 7.35 -12.15 -1.93
CA ASN A 36 8.17 -13.23 -2.47
C ASN A 36 8.74 -12.89 -3.84
N GLU A 37 7.94 -12.27 -4.70
CA GLU A 37 8.39 -11.74 -5.99
C GLU A 37 9.53 -10.73 -5.78
N TRP A 38 9.36 -9.72 -4.92
CA TRP A 38 10.42 -8.76 -4.60
C TRP A 38 11.69 -9.45 -4.06
N SER A 39 11.54 -10.38 -3.12
CA SER A 39 12.66 -11.09 -2.50
C SER A 39 13.48 -11.86 -3.54
N SER A 40 12.80 -12.45 -4.54
CA SER A 40 13.44 -13.17 -5.64
C SER A 40 14.32 -12.31 -6.54
N ARG A 41 14.13 -10.97 -6.54
CA ARG A 41 14.94 -10.02 -7.34
C ARG A 41 16.37 -9.86 -6.83
N GLY A 42 16.72 -10.41 -5.67
CA GLY A 42 18.11 -10.45 -5.18
C GLY A 42 18.73 -9.08 -4.96
N TRP A 43 17.91 -8.10 -4.56
CA TRP A 43 18.33 -6.73 -4.27
C TRP A 43 19.44 -6.69 -3.21
N VAL A 44 20.54 -5.96 -3.49
CA VAL A 44 21.70 -5.80 -2.59
C VAL A 44 21.93 -4.34 -2.19
N LEU A 45 22.38 -4.12 -0.96
CA LEU A 45 22.69 -2.82 -0.38
C LEU A 45 24.17 -2.75 -0.02
N GLY A 46 24.74 -1.54 -0.05
CA GLY A 46 26.12 -1.30 0.37
C GLY A 46 27.18 -1.88 -0.58
N GLU A 47 28.44 -1.55 -0.29
CA GLU A 47 29.61 -2.08 -1.03
C GLU A 47 29.85 -3.56 -0.73
N ASP A 48 29.44 -4.02 0.45
CA ASP A 48 29.53 -5.41 0.91
C ASP A 48 28.51 -6.34 0.23
N ARG A 49 27.60 -5.78 -0.59
CA ARG A 49 26.56 -6.49 -1.33
C ARG A 49 25.60 -7.27 -0.43
N THR A 50 25.33 -6.76 0.77
CA THR A 50 24.36 -7.39 1.68
C THR A 50 22.98 -7.45 1.02
N LEU A 51 22.36 -8.64 0.99
CA LEU A 51 21.00 -8.80 0.48
C LEU A 51 20.02 -7.93 1.30
N ALA A 52 19.22 -7.13 0.61
CA ALA A 52 18.20 -6.27 1.21
C ALA A 52 17.15 -7.08 1.99
N SER A 53 16.87 -8.32 1.58
CA SER A 53 16.03 -9.27 2.31
C SER A 53 16.60 -9.70 3.67
N ASN A 54 17.90 -9.49 3.92
CA ASN A 54 18.50 -9.72 5.24
C ASN A 54 18.31 -8.52 6.18
N ILE A 55 17.98 -7.33 5.66
CA ILE A 55 17.81 -6.12 6.46
C ILE A 55 16.37 -6.00 6.96
N ALA A 56 16.19 -6.04 8.29
CA ALA A 56 14.87 -6.07 8.92
C ALA A 56 13.99 -4.85 8.58
N VAL A 57 14.57 -3.65 8.62
CA VAL A 57 13.88 -2.40 8.24
C VAL A 57 13.40 -2.45 6.79
N PHE A 58 14.24 -2.95 5.88
CA PHE A 58 13.93 -3.02 4.46
C PHE A 58 12.79 -4.00 4.20
N LYS A 59 12.84 -5.18 4.82
CA LYS A 59 11.74 -6.16 4.78
C LYS A 59 10.41 -5.58 5.27
N SER A 60 10.44 -4.89 6.42
CA SER A 60 9.23 -4.30 7.01
C SER A 60 8.62 -3.25 6.09
N GLY A 61 9.46 -2.35 5.54
CA GLY A 61 9.03 -1.37 4.55
C GLY A 61 8.42 -2.01 3.30
N ILE A 62 9.04 -3.06 2.77
CA ILE A 62 8.54 -3.74 1.57
C ILE A 62 7.19 -4.41 1.85
N LYS A 63 7.04 -5.10 2.99
CA LYS A 63 5.76 -5.69 3.38
C LYS A 63 4.65 -4.63 3.45
N ARG A 64 4.97 -3.44 3.97
CA ARG A 64 4.03 -2.31 4.01
C ARG A 64 3.66 -1.83 2.61
N VAL A 65 4.63 -1.73 1.70
CA VAL A 65 4.36 -1.37 0.30
C VAL A 65 3.47 -2.41 -0.38
N CYS A 66 3.79 -3.70 -0.24
CA CYS A 66 2.97 -4.78 -0.79
C CYS A 66 1.54 -4.76 -0.22
N ALA A 67 1.37 -4.50 1.08
CA ALA A 67 0.05 -4.34 1.69
C ALA A 67 -0.75 -3.18 1.08
N LEU A 68 -0.11 -2.03 0.87
CA LEU A 68 -0.77 -0.87 0.25
C LEU A 68 -1.12 -1.10 -1.22
N ARG A 69 -0.22 -1.71 -2.00
CA ARG A 69 -0.49 -2.05 -3.40
C ARG A 69 -1.63 -3.05 -3.52
N ALA A 70 -1.64 -4.08 -2.67
CA ALA A 70 -2.75 -5.05 -2.62
C ALA A 70 -4.08 -4.38 -2.26
N LYS A 71 -4.09 -3.48 -1.27
CA LYS A 71 -5.28 -2.68 -0.89
C LYS A 71 -5.81 -1.86 -2.08
N LEU A 72 -4.91 -1.14 -2.77
CA LEU A 72 -5.29 -0.29 -3.91
C LEU A 72 -5.80 -1.11 -5.11
N PHE A 73 -5.12 -2.21 -5.42
CA PHE A 73 -5.53 -3.15 -6.47
C PHE A 73 -6.93 -3.75 -6.18
N MET A 74 -7.16 -4.19 -4.94
CA MET A 74 -8.46 -4.75 -4.53
C MET A 74 -9.58 -3.71 -4.50
N SER A 75 -9.28 -2.43 -4.30
CA SER A 75 -10.27 -1.35 -4.46
C SER A 75 -10.62 -1.02 -5.92
N GLY A 76 -10.03 -1.74 -6.89
CA GLY A 76 -10.28 -1.53 -8.31
C GLY A 76 -9.51 -0.36 -8.92
N GLU A 77 -8.50 0.17 -8.22
CA GLU A 77 -7.57 1.11 -8.85
C GLU A 77 -6.72 0.39 -9.90
N ASN A 78 -6.38 1.08 -10.99
CA ASN A 78 -5.49 0.55 -12.02
C ASN A 78 -4.03 0.56 -11.54
N ILE A 79 -3.72 -0.24 -10.51
CA ILE A 79 -2.42 -0.34 -9.86
C ILE A 79 -2.04 -1.82 -9.76
N SER A 80 -0.90 -2.21 -10.32
CA SER A 80 -0.39 -3.58 -10.15
C SER A 80 -0.18 -3.95 -8.67
N PRO A 81 -0.54 -5.16 -8.21
CA PRO A 81 -0.29 -5.58 -6.83
C PRO A 81 1.21 -5.78 -6.52
N TYR A 82 2.07 -5.84 -7.56
CA TYR A 82 3.51 -6.08 -7.44
C TYR A 82 4.33 -4.79 -7.51
N ILE A 83 5.51 -4.77 -6.89
CA ILE A 83 6.40 -3.60 -6.88
C ILE A 83 6.95 -3.33 -8.28
N GLN A 84 6.62 -2.16 -8.83
CA GLN A 84 7.13 -1.70 -10.14
C GLN A 84 8.37 -0.80 -10.02
N ALA A 85 8.68 -0.30 -8.81
CA ALA A 85 9.81 0.60 -8.57
C ALA A 85 11.15 -0.16 -8.51
N SER A 86 12.22 0.51 -8.92
CA SER A 86 13.58 0.07 -8.63
C SER A 86 13.96 0.35 -7.16
N MET A 87 15.04 -0.28 -6.69
CA MET A 87 15.51 -0.10 -5.31
C MET A 87 15.78 1.37 -4.95
N PRO A 88 16.50 2.17 -5.75
CA PRO A 88 16.79 3.56 -5.37
C PRO A 88 15.54 4.42 -5.24
N GLU A 89 14.49 4.12 -6.02
CA GLU A 89 13.25 4.88 -6.01
C GLU A 89 12.41 4.63 -4.76
N ILE A 90 12.34 3.37 -4.34
CA ILE A 90 11.50 2.97 -3.22
C ILE A 90 12.22 3.13 -1.88
N ALA A 91 13.55 3.01 -1.83
CA ALA A 91 14.33 3.02 -0.59
C ALA A 91 14.01 4.20 0.37
N PRO A 92 13.86 5.46 -0.10
CA PRO A 92 13.52 6.58 0.79
C PRO A 92 12.20 6.40 1.56
N TYR A 93 11.28 5.58 1.05
CA TYR A 93 9.95 5.38 1.62
C TYR A 93 9.82 4.11 2.47
N LEU A 94 10.85 3.24 2.48
CA LEU A 94 10.82 1.98 3.24
C LEU A 94 11.09 2.17 4.73
N TYR A 95 11.67 3.30 5.11
CA TYR A 95 11.92 3.64 6.50
C TYR A 95 10.61 4.05 7.19
N SER A 96 10.47 3.66 8.46
CA SER A 96 9.23 3.76 9.23
C SER A 96 8.66 5.17 9.41
N ALA A 97 9.39 6.21 9.00
CA ALA A 97 8.97 7.61 9.09
C ALA A 97 7.99 8.05 7.98
N ALA A 98 7.89 7.32 6.87
CA ALA A 98 6.92 7.67 5.83
C ALA A 98 5.50 7.39 6.33
N ASP A 99 4.60 8.37 6.26
CA ASP A 99 3.17 8.15 6.51
C ASP A 99 2.52 7.37 5.34
N GLU A 100 1.32 6.81 5.57
CA GLU A 100 0.62 6.01 4.55
C GLU A 100 0.31 6.82 3.28
N GLN A 101 -0.04 8.10 3.41
CA GLN A 101 -0.42 8.94 2.27
C GLN A 101 0.78 9.26 1.38
N SER A 102 1.96 9.52 1.98
CA SER A 102 3.21 9.66 1.24
C SER A 102 3.55 8.41 0.44
N LEU A 103 3.35 7.23 1.01
CA LEU A 103 3.56 5.95 0.32
C LEU A 103 2.54 5.70 -0.79
N ILE A 104 1.27 6.02 -0.59
CA ILE A 104 0.25 5.92 -1.64
C ILE A 104 0.57 6.88 -2.79
N THR A 105 0.97 8.11 -2.48
CA THR A 105 1.38 9.10 -3.49
C THR A 105 2.58 8.61 -4.31
N PHE A 106 3.57 8.01 -3.64
CA PHE A 106 4.69 7.33 -4.28
C PHE A 106 4.22 6.21 -5.21
N ILE A 107 3.37 5.29 -4.73
CA ILE A 107 2.86 4.15 -5.50
C ILE A 107 2.16 4.62 -6.77
N LYS A 108 1.26 5.61 -6.66
CA LYS A 108 0.51 6.17 -7.79
C LYS A 108 1.44 6.80 -8.82
N ARG A 109 2.41 7.60 -8.38
CA ARG A 109 3.42 8.20 -9.26
C ARG A 109 4.22 7.15 -10.03
N ILE A 110 4.57 6.02 -9.40
CA ILE A 110 5.31 4.94 -10.07
C ILE A 110 4.43 4.25 -11.12
N GLU A 111 3.14 4.08 -10.84
CA GLU A 111 2.19 3.47 -11.77
C GLU A 111 1.93 4.39 -12.98
N ASP A 112 1.67 5.67 -12.71
CA ASP A 112 1.37 6.69 -13.73
C ASP A 112 2.54 6.94 -14.70
N ARG A 113 3.76 6.55 -14.31
CA ARG A 113 4.95 6.67 -15.16
C ARG A 113 4.85 5.82 -16.43
N GLY A 114 4.07 4.72 -16.43
CA GLY A 114 4.01 3.78 -17.56
C GLY A 114 5.38 3.22 -17.96
N ASP A 115 5.45 2.46 -19.05
CA ASP A 115 6.64 1.78 -19.62
C ASP A 115 7.77 2.72 -20.10
N THR A 116 8.06 3.83 -19.41
CA THR A 116 9.36 4.48 -19.60
C THR A 116 10.41 3.58 -18.97
N PRO A 117 11.36 3.03 -19.77
CA PRO A 117 12.26 2.00 -19.31
C PRO A 117 13.04 2.53 -18.10
N SER A 118 12.84 1.87 -16.96
CA SER A 118 13.69 2.05 -15.79
C SER A 118 15.12 1.80 -16.25
N PHE A 119 15.97 2.81 -16.12
CA PHE A 119 17.39 2.83 -16.45
C PHE A 119 18.01 1.43 -16.28
N SER A 120 18.27 0.75 -17.40
CA SER A 120 18.91 -0.56 -17.37
C SER A 120 20.30 -0.39 -16.78
N GLY A 121 20.54 -0.99 -15.61
CA GLY A 121 21.80 -0.96 -14.87
C GLY A 121 22.98 -1.65 -15.59
N THR A 122 23.01 -1.63 -16.92
CA THR A 122 24.05 -2.18 -17.78
C THR A 122 25.32 -1.30 -17.81
N PHE A 123 25.40 -0.20 -17.05
CA PHE A 123 26.52 0.74 -17.09
C PHE A 123 27.40 0.76 -15.82
N MET A 124 27.38 -0.29 -15.00
CA MET A 124 28.35 -0.45 -13.89
C MET A 124 28.98 -1.85 -13.89
N ARG A 125 29.58 -2.18 -15.02
CA ARG A 125 30.61 -3.22 -15.14
C ARG A 125 31.77 -2.62 -15.93
N ASP A 126 32.65 -1.93 -15.22
CA ASP A 126 34.07 -1.77 -15.55
C ASP A 126 34.85 -1.84 -14.22
#